data_AF-A0A2K5NMR9-F1
#
_entry.id   AF-A0A2K5NMR9-F1
#
_cell.length_a   1.000
_cell.length_b   1.000
_cell.length_c   1.000
_cell.angle_alpha   90.00
_cell.angle_beta   90.00
_cell.angle_gamma   90.00
#
_symmetry.space_group_name_H-M   'P 1'
#
loop_
_entity.id
_entity.type
_entity.pdbx_description
1 polymer ?
#
loop_
_entity_poly.entity_id
_entity_poly.type
_entity_poly.pdbx_seq_one_letter_code
_entity_poly.pdbx_strand_id
1 'polypeptide(L)'
;MNSIKSFSDHVQCGRLKVHLVGGFRDDRQLSQKLTHQLLKNENHFPIIYGIAVNIKTAEIYRASFQGPGPEEQLRAARTLAGGPMISIYDAETEQLRIGPYSWTPFPHVDFWLQQDDKQILENLSTSPLLFFSWLSLISYLFSLVVFLVFIFLELSTVI
;
A
#
# COMPACT_ATOMS: atom_id res chain seq x y z
N MET A 1 -12.62 1.16 -12.52
CA MET A 1 -12.52 1.13 -13.99
C MET A 1 -12.43 2.51 -14.65
N ASN A 2 -12.39 3.62 -13.89
CA ASN A 2 -12.49 4.97 -14.48
C ASN A 2 -11.14 5.53 -14.98
N SER A 3 -10.02 5.14 -14.36
CA SER A 3 -8.68 5.67 -14.70
C SER A 3 -8.12 5.26 -16.05
N ILE A 4 -8.45 4.06 -16.56
CA ILE A 4 -8.04 3.64 -17.90
C ILE A 4 -8.99 4.24 -18.95
N LYS A 5 -10.27 4.38 -18.59
CA LYS A 5 -11.29 4.95 -19.49
C LYS A 5 -11.10 6.44 -19.74
N SER A 6 -10.47 7.20 -18.83
CA SER A 6 -10.18 8.62 -19.05
C SER A 6 -9.28 8.89 -20.26
N PHE A 7 -8.54 7.87 -20.75
CA PHE A 7 -7.72 7.97 -21.96
C PHE A 7 -8.35 7.25 -23.16
N SER A 8 -9.58 6.72 -23.01
CA SER A 8 -10.22 5.82 -24.00
C SER A 8 -11.04 6.55 -25.06
N ASP A 9 -11.28 7.85 -24.92
CA ASP A 9 -12.21 8.58 -25.79
C ASP A 9 -11.76 8.60 -27.28
N HIS A 10 -10.53 8.18 -27.57
CA HIS A 10 -9.93 8.18 -28.92
C HIS A 10 -9.23 6.88 -29.35
N VAL A 11 -9.44 5.74 -28.66
CA VAL A 11 -8.67 4.52 -28.93
C VAL A 11 -9.48 3.51 -29.75
N GLN A 12 -9.26 3.46 -31.06
CA GLN A 12 -9.86 2.46 -31.98
C GLN A 12 -9.05 1.15 -32.09
N CYS A 13 -7.88 1.07 -31.45
CA CYS A 13 -6.95 -0.05 -31.58
C CYS A 13 -6.43 -0.53 -30.22
N GLY A 14 -6.27 -1.84 -30.07
CA GLY A 14 -5.71 -2.47 -28.87
C GLY A 14 -6.73 -3.29 -28.07
N ARG A 15 -6.30 -3.79 -26.91
CA ARG A 15 -7.15 -4.56 -25.99
C ARG A 15 -6.71 -4.31 -24.54
N LEU A 16 -7.65 -4.43 -23.61
CA LEU A 16 -7.33 -4.39 -22.19
C LEU A 16 -6.57 -5.67 -21.80
N LYS A 17 -5.39 -5.50 -21.19
CA LYS A 17 -4.60 -6.57 -20.58
C LYS A 17 -4.48 -6.31 -19.08
N VAL A 18 -4.72 -7.32 -18.26
CA VAL A 18 -4.61 -7.25 -16.80
C VAL A 18 -3.60 -8.28 -16.33
N HIS A 19 -2.66 -7.86 -15.49
CA HIS A 19 -1.66 -8.71 -14.85
C HIS A 19 -1.84 -8.62 -13.34
N LEU A 20 -1.97 -9.76 -12.67
CA LEU A 20 -2.04 -9.86 -11.22
C LEU A 20 -0.82 -10.64 -10.72
N VAL A 21 -0.07 -10.03 -9.82
CA VAL A 21 1.17 -10.57 -9.28
C VAL A 21 1.20 -10.28 -7.79
N GLY A 22 1.60 -11.26 -6.99
CA GLY A 22 1.66 -11.15 -5.54
C GLY A 22 0.78 -12.16 -4.84
N GLY A 23 0.82 -12.13 -3.50
CA GLY A 23 0.22 -13.17 -2.67
C GLY A 23 1.10 -14.40 -2.55
N PHE A 24 0.81 -15.19 -1.53
CA PHE A 24 1.43 -16.48 -1.28
C PHE A 24 0.41 -17.36 -0.55
N ARG A 25 0.74 -18.63 -0.32
CA ARG A 25 -0.13 -19.49 0.48
C ARG A 25 0.01 -19.14 1.96
N ASP A 26 -0.83 -18.25 2.46
CA ASP A 26 -0.83 -17.83 3.87
C ASP A 26 -1.85 -18.62 4.71
N ASP A 27 -1.52 -18.83 5.99
CA ASP A 27 -2.36 -19.60 6.93
C ASP A 27 -3.71 -18.93 7.18
N ARG A 28 -3.79 -17.60 7.00
CA ARG A 28 -5.01 -16.81 7.17
C ARG A 28 -5.89 -16.79 5.90
N GLN A 29 -5.45 -17.45 4.82
CA GLN A 29 -6.10 -17.53 3.52
C GLN A 29 -6.43 -16.17 2.87
N LEU A 30 -5.71 -15.10 3.25
CA LEU A 30 -5.97 -13.74 2.80
C LEU A 30 -5.66 -13.56 1.32
N SER A 31 -4.54 -14.13 0.86
CA SER A 31 -4.12 -14.04 -0.54
C SER A 31 -5.14 -14.71 -1.47
N GLN A 32 -5.61 -15.90 -1.11
CA GLN A 32 -6.61 -16.67 -1.85
C GLN A 32 -7.97 -15.97 -1.85
N LYS A 33 -8.39 -15.43 -0.68
CA LYS A 33 -9.61 -14.64 -0.58
C LYS A 33 -9.56 -13.41 -1.48
N LEU A 34 -8.43 -12.68 -1.49
CA LEU A 34 -8.25 -11.52 -2.36
C LEU A 34 -8.22 -11.93 -3.84
N THR A 35 -7.50 -13.00 -4.19
CA THR A 35 -7.50 -13.51 -5.57
C THR A 35 -8.90 -13.90 -6.01
N HIS A 36 -9.68 -14.60 -5.20
CA HIS A 36 -11.06 -14.95 -5.53
C HIS A 36 -11.98 -13.71 -5.68
N GLN A 37 -11.77 -12.68 -4.86
CA GLN A 37 -12.49 -11.41 -4.99
C GLN A 37 -12.14 -10.66 -6.30
N LEU A 38 -10.88 -10.73 -6.74
CA LEU A 38 -10.39 -10.06 -7.94
C LEU A 38 -10.66 -10.86 -9.22
N LEU A 39 -10.53 -12.17 -9.14
CA LEU A 39 -10.64 -13.14 -10.21
C LEU A 39 -11.65 -14.18 -9.76
N LYS A 40 -12.82 -14.19 -10.36
CA LYS A 40 -13.78 -15.29 -10.17
C LYS A 40 -13.25 -16.68 -10.59
N ASN A 41 -12.00 -16.80 -11.07
CA ASN A 41 -11.36 -18.05 -11.48
C ASN A 41 -9.86 -18.09 -11.13
N GLU A 42 -9.41 -19.27 -10.72
CA GLU A 42 -8.13 -19.52 -10.06
C GLU A 42 -6.97 -19.76 -11.03
N ASN A 43 -5.83 -19.11 -10.76
CA ASN A 43 -4.50 -19.71 -10.88
C ASN A 43 -3.49 -18.82 -10.13
N HIS A 44 -2.82 -19.40 -9.12
CA HIS A 44 -1.89 -18.70 -8.22
C HIS A 44 -0.43 -18.99 -8.57
N PHE A 45 0.42 -17.97 -8.54
CA PHE A 45 1.89 -18.10 -8.58
C PHE A 45 2.50 -17.33 -7.40
N PRO A 46 3.25 -17.97 -6.49
CA PRO A 46 3.75 -17.28 -5.30
C PRO A 46 5.17 -16.69 -5.44
N ILE A 47 5.39 -15.62 -4.65
CA ILE A 47 6.62 -14.90 -4.28
C ILE A 47 7.24 -13.99 -5.34
N ILE A 48 6.55 -12.88 -5.61
CA ILE A 48 7.13 -11.65 -6.17
C ILE A 48 6.71 -10.48 -5.28
N TYR A 49 7.68 -9.84 -4.59
CA TYR A 49 7.43 -8.73 -3.65
C TYR A 49 7.30 -7.37 -4.34
N GLY A 50 7.85 -7.24 -5.55
CA GLY A 50 7.82 -6.01 -6.31
C GLY A 50 7.93 -6.28 -7.80
N ILE A 51 7.17 -5.52 -8.58
CA ILE A 51 7.24 -5.48 -10.03
C ILE A 51 7.38 -4.04 -10.48
N ALA A 52 8.07 -3.84 -11.60
CA ALA A 52 8.04 -2.61 -12.36
C ALA A 52 7.40 -2.87 -13.72
N VAL A 53 6.78 -1.84 -14.28
CA VAL A 53 6.20 -1.87 -15.63
C VAL A 53 6.84 -0.74 -16.43
N ASN A 54 7.47 -1.08 -17.54
CA ASN A 54 7.94 -0.07 -18.49
C ASN A 54 6.75 0.42 -19.32
N ILE A 55 6.37 1.68 -19.16
CA ILE A 55 5.19 2.25 -19.83
C ILE A 55 5.35 2.27 -21.36
N LYS A 56 6.58 2.41 -21.87
CA LYS A 56 6.85 2.48 -23.33
C LYS A 56 6.82 1.10 -23.98
N THR A 57 7.39 0.09 -23.33
CA THR A 57 7.51 -1.27 -23.90
C THR A 57 6.41 -2.22 -23.43
N ALA A 58 5.65 -1.83 -22.40
CA ALA A 58 4.69 -2.67 -21.66
C ALA A 58 5.33 -3.92 -21.01
N GLU A 59 6.66 -3.96 -20.89
CA GLU A 59 7.37 -5.06 -20.24
C GLU A 59 7.18 -4.99 -18.72
N ILE A 60 6.92 -6.17 -18.13
CA ILE A 60 6.76 -6.36 -16.69
C ILE A 60 7.93 -7.20 -16.21
N TYR A 61 8.63 -6.71 -15.19
CA TYR A 61 9.80 -7.40 -14.63
C TYR A 61 9.83 -7.27 -13.11
N ARG A 62 10.49 -8.24 -12.46
CA ARG A 62 10.71 -8.21 -11.00
C ARG A 62 11.59 -7.02 -10.66
N ALA A 63 11.23 -6.28 -9.62
CA ALA A 63 11.96 -5.09 -9.20
C ALA A 63 11.91 -4.92 -7.67
N SER A 64 12.94 -4.26 -7.14
CA SER A 64 13.02 -3.79 -5.77
C SER A 64 13.31 -2.29 -5.79
N PHE A 65 12.63 -1.53 -4.94
CA PHE A 65 12.75 -0.08 -4.90
C PHE A 65 13.43 0.33 -3.59
N GLN A 66 14.55 1.05 -3.68
CA GLN A 66 15.34 1.47 -2.51
C GLN A 66 14.82 2.76 -1.85
N GLY A 67 13.86 3.44 -2.49
CA GLY A 67 13.27 4.69 -2.00
C GLY A 67 11.79 4.78 -2.42
N PRO A 68 10.83 4.81 -1.49
CA PRO A 68 9.39 4.76 -1.77
C PRO A 68 8.76 6.09 -2.22
N GLY A 69 9.59 7.13 -2.40
CA GLY A 69 9.18 8.43 -2.94
C GLY A 69 8.85 9.46 -1.85
N PRO A 70 8.37 10.65 -2.25
CA PRO A 70 8.08 11.74 -1.32
C PRO A 70 6.89 11.43 -0.41
N GLU A 71 6.88 12.03 0.79
CA GLU A 71 5.79 11.94 1.79
C GLU A 71 5.39 10.49 2.11
N GLU A 72 6.39 9.59 2.17
CA GLU A 72 6.19 8.16 2.43
C GLU A 72 5.39 7.93 3.73
N GLN A 73 5.86 8.51 4.84
CA GLN A 73 5.25 8.34 6.15
C GLN A 73 3.80 8.84 6.15
N LEU A 74 3.53 9.99 5.52
CA LEU A 74 2.18 10.54 5.40
C LEU A 74 1.24 9.61 4.63
N ARG A 75 1.68 9.11 3.47
CA ARG A 75 0.88 8.17 2.65
C ARG A 75 0.63 6.84 3.35
N ALA A 76 1.61 6.35 4.09
CA ALA A 76 1.52 5.11 4.83
C ALA A 76 0.64 5.25 6.08
N ALA A 77 0.80 6.32 6.84
CA ALA A 77 -0.06 6.68 7.97
C ALA A 77 -1.53 6.79 7.55
N ARG A 78 -1.82 7.46 6.43
CA ARG A 78 -3.18 7.52 5.84
C ARG A 78 -3.76 6.12 5.60
N THR A 79 -2.96 5.19 5.12
CA THR A 79 -3.40 3.82 4.83
C THR A 79 -3.60 3.02 6.13
N LEU A 80 -2.69 3.16 7.09
CA LEU A 80 -2.79 2.54 8.41
C LEU A 80 -4.02 3.05 9.19
N ALA A 81 -4.35 4.33 9.06
CA ALA A 81 -5.55 4.94 9.63
C ALA A 81 -6.85 4.56 8.88
N GLY A 82 -6.80 3.66 7.90
CA GLY A 82 -7.99 3.13 7.22
C GLY A 82 -8.44 3.92 6.00
N GLY A 83 -7.60 4.81 5.44
CA GLY A 83 -7.95 5.58 4.24
C GLY A 83 -8.22 4.68 3.02
N PRO A 84 -9.20 5.03 2.16
CA PRO A 84 -9.58 4.22 1.00
C PRO A 84 -8.51 4.19 -0.10
N MET A 85 -8.68 3.36 -1.12
CA MET A 85 -7.83 3.41 -2.32
C MET A 85 -8.02 4.75 -3.08
N ILE A 86 -6.93 5.39 -3.50
CA ILE A 86 -6.94 6.69 -4.19
C ILE A 86 -6.01 6.70 -5.41
N SER A 87 -6.29 7.56 -6.39
CA SER A 87 -5.35 7.90 -7.46
C SER A 87 -4.41 9.01 -6.97
N ILE A 88 -3.10 8.86 -7.20
CA ILE A 88 -2.07 9.79 -6.68
C ILE A 88 -1.33 10.56 -7.77
N TYR A 89 -1.55 10.24 -9.04
CA TYR A 89 -0.83 10.86 -10.15
C TYR A 89 -1.82 11.36 -11.19
N ASP A 90 -1.61 12.59 -11.63
CA ASP A 90 -2.27 13.17 -12.78
C ASP A 90 -1.31 13.15 -13.97
N ALA A 91 -1.65 12.40 -15.00
CA ALA A 91 -0.82 12.28 -16.19
C ALA A 91 -1.01 13.43 -17.19
N GLU A 92 -2.10 14.20 -17.10
CA GLU A 92 -2.30 15.37 -17.98
C GLU A 92 -1.41 16.53 -17.55
N THR A 93 -1.33 16.77 -16.24
CA THR A 93 -0.47 17.82 -15.67
C THR A 93 0.91 17.32 -15.25
N GLU A 94 1.15 16.01 -15.37
CA GLU A 94 2.36 15.31 -14.95
C GLU A 94 2.70 15.48 -13.45
N GLN A 95 1.69 15.65 -12.60
CA GLN A 95 1.87 15.98 -11.18
C GLN A 95 1.50 14.83 -10.24
N LEU A 96 2.35 14.62 -9.23
CA LEU A 96 2.04 13.80 -8.07
C LEU A 96 1.16 14.61 -7.11
N ARG A 97 -0.02 14.07 -6.79
CA ARG A 97 -1.02 14.69 -5.92
C ARG A 97 -1.07 13.94 -4.59
N ILE A 98 -0.52 14.56 -3.55
CA ILE A 98 -0.52 14.04 -2.18
C ILE A 98 -1.40 14.95 -1.33
N GLY A 99 -2.44 14.37 -0.74
CA GLY A 99 -3.40 15.10 0.07
C GLY A 99 -4.39 15.97 -0.72
N PRO A 100 -5.21 16.76 0.00
CA PRO A 100 -5.31 16.77 1.45
C PRO A 100 -5.85 15.43 1.98
N TYR A 101 -5.31 14.97 3.12
CA TYR A 101 -5.80 13.78 3.82
C TYR A 101 -6.51 14.19 5.10
N SER A 102 -7.51 13.40 5.48
CA SER A 102 -8.21 13.54 6.75
C SER A 102 -8.41 12.14 7.32
N TRP A 103 -8.22 12.01 8.63
CA TRP A 103 -8.44 10.76 9.36
C TRP A 103 -8.83 11.08 10.79
N THR A 104 -9.45 10.09 11.45
CA THR A 104 -9.68 10.14 12.89
C THR A 104 -8.45 9.64 13.64
N PRO A 105 -8.28 10.02 14.92
CA PRO A 105 -7.12 9.60 15.71
C PRO A 105 -6.99 8.07 15.71
N PHE A 106 -5.76 7.59 15.54
CA PHE A 106 -5.50 6.15 15.50
C PHE A 106 -5.83 5.52 16.87
N PRO A 107 -6.71 4.51 16.95
CA PRO A 107 -7.17 3.97 18.23
C PRO A 107 -6.02 3.40 19.06
N HIS A 108 -5.99 3.77 20.35
CA HIS A 108 -5.03 3.24 21.33
C HIS A 108 -3.56 3.40 20.91
N VAL A 109 -3.21 4.51 20.27
CA VAL A 109 -1.86 4.76 19.76
C VAL A 109 -0.76 4.61 20.83
N ASP A 110 -1.01 5.09 22.05
CA ASP A 110 -0.07 4.98 23.17
C ASP A 110 0.16 3.52 23.61
N PHE A 111 -0.88 2.68 23.52
CA PHE A 111 -0.76 1.26 23.80
C PHE A 111 0.19 0.59 22.80
N TRP A 112 0.03 0.88 21.50
CA TRP A 112 0.85 0.28 20.44
C TRP A 112 2.32 0.70 20.52
N LEU A 113 2.62 1.93 20.96
CA LEU A 113 3.99 2.39 21.17
C LEU A 113 4.74 1.66 22.29
N GLN A 114 4.02 1.02 23.21
CA GLN A 114 4.61 0.30 24.35
C GLN A 114 4.71 -1.21 24.12
N GLN A 115 4.20 -1.72 23.00
CA GLN A 115 4.19 -3.16 22.73
C GLN A 115 5.55 -3.66 22.25
N ASP A 116 5.82 -4.94 22.51
CA ASP A 116 6.98 -5.62 21.94
C ASP A 116 6.80 -5.90 20.43
N ASP A 117 7.93 -6.19 19.78
CA ASP A 117 8.02 -6.49 18.36
C ASP A 117 7.05 -7.61 17.91
N LYS A 118 6.84 -8.62 18.78
CA LYS A 118 5.98 -9.75 18.47
C LYS A 118 4.52 -9.33 18.43
N GLN A 119 4.07 -8.57 19.43
CA GLN A 119 2.71 -8.03 19.50
C GLN A 119 2.43 -7.08 18.34
N ILE A 120 3.39 -6.24 17.98
CA ILE A 120 3.27 -5.34 16.83
C ILE A 120 3.09 -6.14 15.53
N LEU A 121 3.94 -7.16 15.30
CA LEU A 121 3.87 -7.97 14.09
C LEU A 121 2.57 -8.80 14.01
N GLU A 122 2.19 -9.47 15.09
CA GLU A 122 1.03 -10.37 15.07
C GLU A 122 -0.29 -9.64 14.81
N ASN A 123 -0.39 -8.40 15.30
CA ASN A 123 -1.62 -7.61 15.25
C ASN A 123 -1.65 -6.56 14.14
N LEU A 124 -0.53 -5.94 13.79
CA LEU A 124 -0.46 -4.89 12.76
C LEU A 124 0.02 -5.42 11.38
N SER A 125 0.47 -6.68 11.29
CA SER A 125 0.77 -7.34 10.01
C SER A 125 -0.25 -8.40 9.64
N THR A 126 -0.50 -8.54 8.35
CA THR A 126 -1.32 -9.62 7.78
C THR A 126 -0.56 -10.94 7.71
N SER A 127 0.78 -10.94 7.80
CA SER A 127 1.63 -12.12 7.64
C SER A 127 2.93 -12.01 8.46
N PRO A 128 2.87 -12.19 9.78
CA PRO A 128 3.98 -11.89 10.70
C PRO A 128 5.26 -12.71 10.47
N LEU A 129 5.15 -13.92 9.91
CA LEU A 129 6.27 -14.85 9.78
C LEU A 129 7.11 -14.70 8.50
N LEU A 130 6.72 -13.83 7.56
CA LEU A 130 7.23 -13.86 6.18
C LEU A 130 8.07 -12.65 5.75
N PHE A 131 8.35 -11.72 6.66
CA PHE A 131 9.10 -10.52 6.32
C PHE A 131 10.61 -10.77 6.47
N PHE A 132 11.32 -10.66 5.35
CA PHE A 132 12.73 -11.04 5.15
C PHE A 132 13.75 -10.10 5.84
N SER A 133 13.27 -9.12 6.60
CA SER A 133 14.05 -8.33 7.55
C SER A 133 13.11 -7.88 8.66
N TRP A 134 13.09 -8.63 9.76
CA TRP A 134 12.22 -8.36 10.91
C TRP A 134 12.42 -6.93 11.42
N LEU A 135 13.69 -6.48 11.43
CA LEU A 135 14.06 -5.14 11.89
C LEU A 135 13.46 -4.01 11.05
N SER A 136 13.43 -4.13 9.71
CA SER A 136 12.97 -3.00 8.87
C SER A 136 11.47 -2.79 8.91
N LEU A 137 10.65 -3.85 9.00
CA LEU A 137 9.19 -3.69 9.05
C LEU A 137 8.72 -3.15 10.40
N ILE A 138 9.30 -3.64 11.50
CA ILE A 138 8.94 -3.17 12.85
C ILE A 138 9.35 -1.72 13.01
N SER A 139 10.60 -1.37 12.65
CA SER A 139 11.05 0.03 12.66
C SER A 139 10.15 0.93 11.81
N TYR A 140 9.67 0.42 10.67
CA TYR A 140 8.73 1.15 9.82
C TYR A 140 7.37 1.34 10.48
N LEU A 141 6.73 0.27 10.96
CA LEU A 141 5.43 0.34 11.64
C LEU A 141 5.48 1.25 12.87
N PHE A 142 6.53 1.13 13.68
CA PHE A 142 6.75 2.00 14.83
C PHE A 142 6.88 3.46 14.40
N SER A 143 7.68 3.74 13.36
CA SER A 143 7.81 5.09 12.79
C SER A 143 6.47 5.67 12.33
N LEU A 144 5.56 4.84 11.78
CA LEU A 144 4.22 5.29 11.38
C LEU A 144 3.32 5.62 12.56
N VAL A 145 3.35 4.79 13.61
CA VAL A 145 2.59 5.04 14.84
C VAL A 145 3.06 6.33 15.50
N VAL A 146 4.37 6.56 15.58
CA VAL A 146 4.95 7.82 16.07
C VAL A 146 4.52 9.02 15.21
N PHE A 147 4.56 8.88 13.88
CA PHE A 147 4.15 9.94 12.97
C PHE A 147 2.67 10.32 13.13
N LEU A 148 1.79 9.33 13.36
CA LEU A 148 0.37 9.56 13.65
C LEU A 148 0.15 10.32 14.97
N VAL A 149 0.94 10.05 16.01
CA VAL A 149 0.92 10.82 17.26
C VAL A 149 1.36 12.27 17.03
N PHE A 150 2.46 12.46 16.31
CA PHE A 150 3.03 13.78 16.07
C PHE A 150 2.06 14.72 15.35
N ILE A 151 1.44 14.25 14.26
CA ILE A 151 0.42 15.03 13.53
C ILE A 151 -0.78 15.35 14.42
N PHE A 152 -1.25 14.38 15.22
CA PHE A 152 -2.39 14.62 16.09
C PHE A 152 -2.10 15.69 17.15
N LEU A 153 -0.89 15.67 17.74
CA LEU A 153 -0.47 16.67 18.72
C LEU A 153 -0.28 18.05 18.08
N GLU A 154 0.36 18.15 16.91
CA GLU A 154 0.50 19.44 16.19
C GLU A 154 -0.86 20.06 15.84
N LEU A 155 -1.80 19.26 15.31
CA LEU A 155 -3.15 19.74 14.98
C LEU A 155 -3.95 20.14 16.22
N SER A 156 -3.69 19.52 17.38
CA SER A 156 -4.34 19.85 18.65
C SER A 156 -3.79 21.12 19.30
N THR A 157 -2.58 21.56 18.94
CA THR A 157 -1.97 22.81 19.42
C THR A 157 -2.31 24.05 18.59
N VAL A 158 -3.01 23.87 17.46
CA VAL A 158 -3.39 24.93 16.50
C VAL A 158 -4.89 25.30 16.59
N ILE A 159 -5.62 24.75 17.57
CA ILE A 159 -7.02 25.10 17.91
C ILE A 159 -7.05 25.64 19.34
#